data_AF-A0A1V9EF29-F1
#
_entry.id   AF-A0A1V9EF29-F1
#
_cell.length_a   1.000
_cell.length_b   1.000
_cell.length_c   1.000
_cell.angle_alpha   90.00
_cell.angle_beta   90.00
_cell.angle_gamma   90.00
#
_symmetry.space_group_name_H-M   'P 1'
#
loop_
_entity.id
_entity.type
_entity.pdbx_description
1 polymer ?
#
loop_
_entity_poly.entity_id
_entity_poly.type
_entity_poly.pdbx_seq_one_letter_code
_entity_poly.pdbx_strand_id
1 'polypeptide(L)'
;MKQIFTFIAVLFSVTTFAAPAPKTAKISISNSDRSMMQVKIDGKMYNLNNTFVMDNIRTGNHSITIYKTENAGFRKKTAVIYNSSMYVSPAQLINIDINRTGKVVVKTTTDKYDRDNRNDWNDRNDRNDRNDHYGRH
;
A
#
# COMPACT_ATOMS: atom_id res chain seq x y z
N MET A 1 52.12 16.62 -28.74
CA MET A 1 50.78 16.05 -29.06
C MET A 1 50.50 14.76 -28.25
N LYS A 2 50.42 14.82 -26.90
CA LYS A 2 50.04 13.63 -26.09
C LYS A 2 49.22 13.92 -24.82
N GLN A 3 49.12 15.19 -24.38
CA GLN A 3 48.53 15.53 -23.07
C GLN A 3 47.04 15.92 -23.11
N ILE A 4 46.51 16.29 -24.28
CA ILE A 4 45.09 16.64 -24.44
C ILE A 4 44.21 15.37 -24.44
N PHE A 5 44.73 14.26 -24.97
CA PHE A 5 43.99 13.01 -25.07
C PHE A 5 43.69 12.38 -23.70
N THR A 6 44.60 12.55 -22.74
CA THR A 6 44.44 12.03 -21.37
C THR A 6 43.37 12.79 -20.58
N PHE A 7 43.19 14.09 -20.86
CA PHE A 7 42.22 14.92 -20.14
C PHE A 7 40.77 14.59 -20.52
N ILE A 8 40.52 14.21 -21.78
CA ILE A 8 39.19 13.78 -22.26
C ILE A 8 38.78 12.42 -21.66
N ALA A 9 39.73 11.51 -21.45
CA ALA A 9 39.46 10.21 -20.85
C ALA A 9 39.04 10.30 -19.36
N VAL A 10 39.55 11.27 -18.61
CA VAL A 10 39.20 11.48 -17.20
C VAL A 10 37.81 12.08 -17.02
N LEU A 11 37.36 12.93 -17.96
CA LEU A 11 36.02 13.55 -17.91
C LEU A 11 34.88 12.54 -18.12
N PHE A 12 35.12 11.42 -18.80
CA PHE A 12 34.10 10.37 -18.98
C PHE A 12 33.95 9.42 -17.78
N SER A 13 34.89 9.41 -16.83
CA SER A 13 34.90 8.44 -15.72
C SER A 13 34.01 8.78 -14.52
N VAL A 14 33.35 9.95 -14.47
CA VAL A 14 32.66 10.42 -13.25
C VAL A 14 31.12 10.46 -13.36
N THR A 15 30.53 9.91 -14.41
CA THR A 15 29.05 9.80 -14.52
C THR A 15 28.53 8.52 -13.89
N THR A 16 28.84 8.27 -12.61
CA THR A 16 28.08 7.29 -11.82
C THR A 16 26.68 7.84 -11.59
N PHE A 17 25.72 7.37 -12.39
CA PHE A 17 24.31 7.64 -12.21
C PHE A 17 23.89 7.29 -10.78
N ALA A 18 23.57 8.31 -9.99
CA ALA A 18 22.76 8.15 -8.78
C ALA A 18 21.34 7.78 -9.25
N ALA A 19 21.14 6.52 -9.63
CA ALA A 19 19.81 6.00 -9.88
C ALA A 19 19.00 6.20 -8.59
N PRO A 20 17.80 6.81 -8.66
CA PRO A 20 16.92 6.91 -7.50
C PRO A 20 16.76 5.51 -6.90
N ALA A 21 16.93 5.39 -5.58
CA ALA A 21 16.74 4.11 -4.90
C ALA A 21 15.38 3.51 -5.34
N PRO A 22 15.33 2.21 -5.68
CA PRO A 22 14.10 1.60 -6.13
C PRO A 22 13.02 1.84 -5.08
N LYS A 23 11.89 2.40 -5.52
CA LYS A 23 10.75 2.68 -4.65
C LYS A 23 10.14 1.36 -4.20
N THR A 24 10.60 0.85 -3.07
CA THR A 24 10.13 -0.41 -2.51
C THR A 24 8.77 -0.25 -1.86
N ALA A 25 7.94 -1.27 -1.98
CA ALA A 25 6.67 -1.36 -1.27
C ALA A 25 6.86 -1.97 0.13
N LYS A 26 5.83 -1.82 0.96
CA LYS A 26 5.77 -2.34 2.32
C LYS A 26 4.45 -3.07 2.54
N ILE A 27 4.51 -4.27 3.12
CA ILE A 27 3.33 -4.99 3.60
C ILE A 27 3.35 -4.98 5.12
N SER A 28 2.27 -4.52 5.72
CA SER A 28 1.99 -4.59 7.15
C SER A 28 0.77 -5.46 7.36
N ILE A 29 0.85 -6.42 8.27
CA ILE A 29 -0.24 -7.34 8.61
C ILE A 29 -0.47 -7.23 10.10
N SER A 30 -1.69 -6.88 10.49
CA SER A 30 -2.11 -6.77 11.89
C SER A 30 -3.08 -7.90 12.23
N ASN A 31 -2.90 -8.50 13.41
CA ASN A 31 -3.72 -9.57 13.93
C ASN A 31 -4.33 -9.17 15.28
N SER A 32 -5.65 -9.00 15.31
CA SER A 32 -6.39 -8.68 16.53
C SER A 32 -6.95 -9.90 17.26
N ASP A 33 -6.87 -11.09 16.65
CA ASP A 33 -7.49 -12.34 17.12
C ASP A 33 -6.60 -13.12 18.11
N ARG A 34 -5.31 -12.76 18.24
CA ARG A 34 -4.32 -13.43 19.12
C ARG A 34 -4.14 -14.93 18.89
N SER A 35 -4.78 -15.50 17.87
CA SER A 35 -4.60 -16.88 17.46
C SER A 35 -3.27 -17.06 16.74
N MET A 36 -2.76 -18.29 16.72
CA MET A 36 -1.51 -18.62 16.05
C MET A 36 -1.73 -18.56 14.54
N MET A 37 -1.15 -17.55 13.88
CA MET A 37 -1.29 -17.35 12.44
C MET A 37 0.05 -17.46 11.74
N GLN A 38 0.00 -17.86 10.47
CA GLN A 38 1.15 -17.92 9.59
C GLN A 38 0.79 -17.26 8.26
N VAL A 39 1.71 -16.47 7.72
CA VAL A 39 1.53 -15.75 6.46
C VAL A 39 2.52 -16.27 5.45
N LYS A 40 2.01 -16.63 4.27
CA LYS A 40 2.79 -17.04 3.11
C LYS A 40 2.83 -15.90 2.13
N ILE A 41 4.03 -15.40 1.84
CA ILE A 41 4.26 -14.39 0.83
C ILE A 41 5.19 -14.99 -0.20
N ASP A 42 4.72 -15.14 -1.43
CA ASP A 42 5.48 -15.72 -2.57
C ASP A 42 6.14 -17.06 -2.26
N GLY A 43 5.40 -17.91 -1.54
CA GLY A 43 5.85 -19.25 -1.15
C GLY A 43 6.69 -19.30 0.13
N LYS A 44 7.12 -18.16 0.69
CA LYS A 44 7.85 -18.13 1.97
C LYS A 44 6.91 -17.98 3.15
N MET A 45 7.12 -18.79 4.18
CA MET A 45 6.28 -18.83 5.38
C MET A 45 6.86 -18.00 6.52
N TYR A 46 6.01 -17.19 7.13
CA TYR A 46 6.33 -16.31 8.25
C TYR A 46 5.33 -16.52 9.38
N ASN A 47 5.81 -16.54 10.62
CA ASN A 47 4.93 -16.57 11.79
C ASN A 47 4.37 -15.17 12.05
N LEU A 48 3.05 -15.08 12.18
CA LEU A 48 2.34 -13.85 12.51
C LEU A 48 1.94 -13.90 13.99
N ASN A 49 2.60 -13.06 14.79
CA ASN A 49 2.22 -12.81 16.17
C ASN A 49 1.07 -11.79 16.19
N ASN A 50 1.33 -10.56 16.63
CA ASN A 50 0.35 -9.48 16.61
C ASN A 50 0.47 -8.62 15.36
N THR A 51 1.70 -8.35 14.93
CA THR A 51 1.99 -7.55 13.76
C THR A 51 3.14 -8.18 13.02
N PHE A 52 3.07 -8.17 11.70
CA PHE A 52 4.14 -8.56 10.80
C PHE A 52 4.37 -7.44 9.79
N VAL A 53 5.62 -7.07 9.61
CA VAL A 53 5.99 -6.01 8.67
C VAL A 53 7.09 -6.55 7.77
N MET A 54 6.86 -6.46 6.46
CA MET A 54 7.84 -6.77 5.44
C MET A 54 8.12 -5.52 4.62
N ASP A 55 9.35 -5.07 4.71
CA ASP A 55 9.89 -3.97 3.91
C ASP A 55 10.58 -4.51 2.65
N ASN A 56 10.96 -3.61 1.74
CA ASN A 56 11.71 -3.92 0.53
C ASN A 56 11.01 -4.88 -0.44
N ILE A 57 9.68 -4.77 -0.54
CA ILE A 57 8.91 -5.58 -1.48
C ILE A 57 9.08 -5.02 -2.88
N ARG A 58 9.43 -5.93 -3.80
CA ARG A 58 9.59 -5.62 -5.22
C ARG A 58 8.23 -5.21 -5.81
N THR A 59 8.23 -4.36 -6.83
CA THR A 59 7.02 -4.12 -7.62
C THR A 59 6.68 -5.36 -8.45
N GLY A 60 5.41 -5.75 -8.47
CA GLY A 60 4.94 -6.89 -9.25
C GLY A 60 3.74 -7.59 -8.64
N ASN A 61 3.43 -8.79 -9.13
CA ASN A 61 2.38 -9.62 -8.57
C ASN A 61 2.92 -10.43 -7.40
N HIS A 62 2.28 -10.28 -6.25
CA HIS A 62 2.60 -10.99 -5.02
C HIS A 62 1.43 -11.86 -4.60
N SER A 63 1.75 -13.06 -4.13
CA SER A 63 0.76 -14.01 -3.60
C SER A 63 0.81 -14.00 -2.08
N ILE A 64 -0.34 -13.78 -1.45
CA ILE A 64 -0.48 -13.70 0.00
C ILE A 64 -1.51 -14.72 0.45
N THR A 65 -1.08 -15.70 1.24
CA THR A 65 -1.95 -16.69 1.88
C THR A 65 -1.81 -16.59 3.39
N ILE A 66 -2.91 -16.50 4.12
CA ILE A 66 -2.91 -16.44 5.58
C ILE A 66 -3.57 -17.70 6.12
N TYR A 67 -2.81 -18.38 6.97
CA TYR A 67 -3.22 -19.57 7.68
C TYR A 67 -3.51 -19.22 9.13
N LYS A 68 -4.63 -19.72 9.63
CA LYS A 68 -5.03 -19.64 11.03
C LYS A 68 -4.97 -21.03 11.62
N THR A 69 -4.25 -21.19 12.73
CA THR A 69 -4.24 -22.44 13.48
C THR A 69 -5.09 -22.26 14.74
N GLU A 70 -6.17 -23.04 14.81
CA GLU A 70 -7.08 -23.08 15.95
C GLU A 70 -6.88 -24.38 16.73
N ASN A 71 -7.00 -24.31 18.05
CA ASN A 71 -7.02 -25.50 18.90
C ASN A 71 -8.46 -26.01 18.96
N ALA A 72 -8.72 -27.15 18.33
CA ALA A 72 -9.99 -27.86 18.41
C ALA A 72 -9.81 -29.05 19.38
N GLY A 73 -9.92 -28.76 20.68
CA GLY A 73 -9.63 -29.73 21.74
C GLY A 73 -8.15 -30.14 21.74
N PHE A 74 -7.88 -31.44 21.63
CA PHE A 74 -6.51 -31.99 21.60
C PHE A 74 -5.82 -31.88 20.22
N ARG A 75 -6.52 -31.41 19.17
CA ARG A 75 -5.97 -31.32 17.81
C ARG A 75 -5.82 -29.87 17.39
N LYS A 76 -4.74 -29.58 16.67
CA LYS A 76 -4.54 -28.30 15.98
C LYS A 76 -5.13 -28.40 14.58
N LYS A 77 -6.04 -27.49 14.23
CA LYS A 77 -6.61 -27.39 12.89
C LYS A 77 -6.08 -26.12 12.24
N THR A 78 -5.39 -26.28 11.13
CA THR A 78 -4.92 -25.14 10.32
C THR A 78 -5.89 -24.93 9.16
N ALA A 79 -6.42 -23.72 9.03
CA ALA A 79 -7.33 -23.32 7.97
C ALA A 79 -6.79 -22.09 7.23
N VAL A 80 -7.07 -22.00 5.93
CA VAL A 80 -6.77 -20.79 5.15
C VAL A 80 -7.90 -19.79 5.36
N ILE A 81 -7.57 -18.61 5.88
CA ILE A 81 -8.54 -17.52 6.12
C ILE A 81 -8.48 -16.44 5.04
N TYR A 82 -7.37 -16.38 4.31
CA TYR A 82 -7.19 -15.45 3.21
C TYR A 82 -6.25 -16.03 2.17
N ASN A 83 -6.58 -15.89 0.90
CA ASN A 83 -5.72 -16.25 -0.21
C ASN A 83 -6.00 -15.29 -1.37
N SER A 84 -5.02 -14.50 -1.73
CA SER A 84 -5.15 -13.56 -2.84
C SER A 84 -3.80 -13.31 -3.51
N SER A 85 -3.85 -13.03 -4.79
CA SER A 85 -2.74 -12.47 -5.55
C SER A 85 -3.06 -11.02 -5.88
N MET A 86 -2.15 -10.10 -5.59
CA MET A 86 -2.34 -8.68 -5.88
C MET A 86 -1.10 -8.05 -6.49
N TYR A 87 -1.33 -7.08 -7.38
CA TYR A 87 -0.27 -6.27 -7.93
C TYR A 87 0.15 -5.19 -6.93
N VAL A 88 1.44 -5.16 -6.62
CA VAL A 88 2.08 -4.21 -5.71
C VAL A 88 2.85 -3.19 -6.53
N SER A 89 2.40 -1.93 -6.45
CA SER A 89 2.99 -0.78 -7.11
C SER A 89 4.22 -0.25 -6.34
N PRO A 90 5.12 0.50 -7.00
CA PRO A 90 6.27 1.10 -6.32
C PRO A 90 5.83 2.08 -5.22
N ALA A 91 6.51 2.07 -4.07
CA ALA A 91 6.17 2.89 -2.89
C ALA A 91 4.72 2.73 -2.40
N GLN A 92 4.11 1.56 -2.61
CA GLN A 92 2.79 1.25 -2.07
C GLN A 92 2.92 0.66 -0.66
N LEU A 93 2.08 1.14 0.26
CA LEU A 93 1.85 0.53 1.56
C LEU A 93 0.59 -0.33 1.50
N ILE A 94 0.73 -1.61 1.83
CA ILE A 94 -0.38 -2.55 1.91
C ILE A 94 -0.57 -2.92 3.38
N ASN A 95 -1.74 -2.58 3.92
CA ASN A 95 -2.14 -2.90 5.28
C ASN A 95 -3.20 -3.99 5.24
N ILE A 96 -2.91 -5.13 5.84
CA ILE A 96 -3.81 -6.27 5.96
C ILE A 96 -4.23 -6.37 7.42
N ASP A 97 -5.47 -6.04 7.71
CA ASP A 97 -6.04 -6.08 9.05
C ASP A 97 -6.89 -7.33 9.23
N ILE A 98 -6.51 -8.19 10.18
CA ILE A 98 -7.26 -9.39 10.56
C ILE A 98 -7.99 -9.09 11.86
N ASN A 99 -9.32 -9.07 11.80
CA ASN A 99 -10.13 -8.82 12.97
C ASN A 99 -10.30 -10.10 13.83
N ARG A 100 -10.91 -9.94 15.00
CA ARG A 100 -11.20 -11.06 15.93
C ARG A 100 -12.17 -12.10 15.39
N THR A 101 -12.96 -11.77 14.36
CA THR A 101 -13.87 -12.72 13.73
C THR A 101 -13.19 -13.46 12.56
N GLY A 102 -11.89 -13.25 12.34
CA GLY A 102 -11.15 -13.84 11.21
C GLY A 102 -11.42 -13.17 9.86
N LYS A 103 -12.17 -12.06 9.83
CA LYS A 103 -12.35 -11.25 8.61
C LYS A 103 -11.05 -10.51 8.33
N VAL A 104 -10.60 -10.62 7.08
CA VAL A 104 -9.41 -9.96 6.57
C VAL A 104 -9.82 -8.75 5.73
N VAL A 105 -9.27 -7.59 6.07
CA VAL A 105 -9.47 -6.32 5.34
C VAL A 105 -8.14 -5.89 4.77
N VAL A 106 -8.08 -5.65 3.47
CA VAL A 106 -6.87 -5.15 2.80
C VAL A 106 -7.08 -3.70 2.42
N LYS A 107 -6.17 -2.84 2.85
CA LYS A 107 -6.11 -1.43 2.50
C LYS A 107 -4.79 -1.15 1.82
N THR A 108 -4.84 -0.39 0.74
CA THR A 108 -3.64 0.03 0.04
C THR A 108 -3.56 1.55 0.04
N THR A 109 -2.43 2.08 0.45
CA THR A 109 -2.14 3.51 0.38
C THR A 109 -0.95 3.69 -0.53
N THR A 110 -1.08 4.56 -1.52
CA THR A 110 0.06 5.04 -2.31
C THR A 110 0.30 6.47 -1.86
N ASP A 111 1.54 6.90 -1.65
CA ASP A 111 1.89 8.29 -1.26
C ASP A 111 1.44 9.37 -2.28
N LYS A 112 0.67 9.00 -3.29
CA LYS A 112 -0.11 9.94 -4.09
C LYS A 112 -1.26 10.40 -3.21
N TYR A 113 -1.00 11.46 -2.47
CA TYR A 113 -1.99 12.31 -1.80
C TYR A 113 -3.38 12.14 -2.44
N ASP A 114 -4.26 11.41 -1.74
CA ASP A 114 -5.71 11.48 -1.94
C ASP A 114 -6.15 12.90 -1.58
N ARG A 115 -5.82 13.84 -2.45
CA ARG A 115 -6.14 15.27 -2.36
C ARG A 115 -7.42 15.60 -3.11
N ASP A 116 -8.20 14.58 -3.48
CA ASP A 116 -9.39 14.68 -4.31
C ASP A 116 -10.67 14.34 -3.54
N ASN A 117 -10.76 14.75 -2.26
CA ASN A 117 -12.05 14.73 -1.58
C ASN A 117 -12.22 15.83 -0.52
N ARG A 118 -11.81 17.05 -0.89
CA ARG A 118 -12.13 18.28 -0.17
C ARG A 118 -12.38 19.37 -1.18
N ASN A 119 -13.57 19.43 -1.77
CA ASN A 119 -14.14 20.66 -2.35
C ASN A 119 -15.56 20.41 -2.90
N ASP A 120 -16.49 19.98 -2.04
CA ASP A 120 -17.91 20.01 -2.45
C ASP A 120 -18.86 20.39 -1.30
N TRP A 121 -18.45 21.40 -0.50
CA TRP A 121 -19.28 21.99 0.55
C TRP A 121 -19.13 23.52 0.60
N ASN A 122 -18.98 24.15 -0.57
CA ASN A 122 -19.05 25.61 -0.70
C ASN A 122 -19.82 25.99 -1.97
N ASP A 123 -21.14 25.78 -1.95
CA ASP A 123 -22.04 26.51 -2.85
C ASP A 123 -23.07 27.27 -2.01
N ARG A 124 -22.53 28.27 -1.28
CA ARG A 124 -23.28 29.43 -0.81
C ARG A 124 -22.76 30.62 -1.61
N ASN A 125 -23.44 30.97 -2.70
CA ASN A 125 -24.02 32.30 -2.92
C ASN A 125 -24.25 32.61 -4.41
N ASP A 126 -25.25 33.47 -4.61
CA ASP A 126 -25.44 34.38 -5.75
C ASP A 126 -26.23 33.90 -6.97
N ARG A 127 -27.54 34.17 -6.92
CA ARG A 127 -28.39 34.79 -7.96
C ARG A 127 -29.64 35.29 -7.23
N ASN A 128 -29.73 36.54 -6.77
CA ASN A 128 -29.78 37.78 -7.54
C ASN A 128 -30.94 37.75 -8.54
N ASP A 129 -32.16 37.99 -8.05
CA ASP A 129 -33.30 38.47 -8.87
C ASP A 129 -34.08 39.50 -8.06
N ARG A 130 -33.72 40.76 -8.31
CA ARG A 130 -34.50 41.97 -8.00
C ARG A 130 -35.52 42.19 -9.11
N ASN A 131 -36.67 42.74 -8.73
CA ASN A 131 -37.66 43.46 -9.56
C ASN A 131 -38.54 42.56 -10.45
N ASP A 132 -39.85 42.75 -10.60
CA ASP A 132 -40.61 44.00 -10.74
C ASP A 132 -42.07 43.91 -10.23
N HIS A 133 -42.57 45.07 -9.78
CA HIS A 133 -43.99 45.41 -9.69
C HIS A 133 -44.77 45.04 -10.95
N TYR A 134 -46.00 44.53 -10.82
CA TYR A 134 -47.19 45.05 -11.54
C TYR A 134 -48.47 44.64 -10.80
N GLY A 135 -49.32 45.62 -10.49
CA GLY A 135 -50.58 45.43 -9.77
C GLY A 135 -51.82 45.25 -10.65
N ARG A 136 -52.98 45.31 -9.96
CA ARG A 136 -54.39 45.36 -10.39
C ARG A 136 -55.03 44.05 -10.89
N HIS A 137 -56.02 43.56 -10.15
CA HIS A 137 -57.42 43.95 -10.34
C HIS A 137 -58.25 43.66 -9.08
#